data_AF-A0A844F379-F1
#
_entry.id   AF-A0A844F379-F1
#
_cell.length_a   1.000
_cell.length_b   1.000
_cell.length_c   1.000
_cell.angle_alpha   90.00
_cell.angle_beta   90.00
_cell.angle_gamma   90.00
#
_symmetry.space_group_name_H-M   'P 1'
#
loop_
_entity.id
_entity.type
_entity.pdbx_description
1 polymer ?
#
loop_
_entity_poly.entity_id
_entity_poly.type
_entity_poly.pdbx_seq_one_letter_code
_entity_poly.pdbx_strand_id
1 'polypeptide(L)'
;MAKKGFIGEFKDFISRGNAMDMAVGVIIGGAFSGIVTSLTEDIISPILGLFGGINFDRLSVNILGEVTLNYGKFITAIVNFLIMALIIFFIMKAVNTLEAQAARLARLGNEQEAPAPTTKICPFCKSEIPIDATRCAHCTSELEQS
;
A
#
# COMPACT_ATOMS: atom_id res chain seq x y z
N MET A 1 -7.01 29.61 -31.01
CA MET A 1 -7.26 28.96 -29.70
C MET A 1 -8.25 27.83 -29.94
N ALA A 2 -7.80 26.58 -29.92
CA ALA A 2 -8.71 25.44 -30.02
C ALA A 2 -9.50 25.35 -28.70
N LYS A 3 -10.82 25.49 -28.77
CA LYS A 3 -11.74 25.29 -27.65
C LYS A 3 -11.65 23.82 -27.25
N LYS A 4 -10.84 23.49 -26.24
CA LYS A 4 -10.82 22.13 -25.69
C LYS A 4 -12.23 21.85 -25.18
N GLY A 5 -12.91 20.87 -25.78
CA GLY A 5 -14.21 20.41 -25.28
C GLY A 5 -14.06 19.79 -23.89
N PHE A 6 -15.17 19.58 -23.20
CA PHE A 6 -15.23 18.98 -21.86
C PHE A 6 -14.36 17.71 -21.71
N ILE A 7 -14.29 16.85 -22.75
CA ILE A 7 -13.42 15.66 -22.80
C ILE A 7 -11.93 16.02 -22.68
N GLY A 8 -11.50 17.12 -23.30
CA GLY A 8 -10.11 17.59 -23.24
C GLY A 8 -9.75 18.14 -21.87
N GLU A 9 -10.66 18.90 -21.25
CA GLU A 9 -10.51 19.41 -19.88
C GLU A 9 -10.54 18.27 -18.84
N PHE A 10 -11.38 17.27 -19.07
CA PHE A 10 -11.46 16.07 -18.23
C PHE A 10 -10.21 15.20 -18.34
N LYS A 11 -9.65 15.02 -19.55
CA LYS A 11 -8.35 14.35 -19.74
C LYS A 11 -7.23 15.11 -19.04
N ASP A 12 -7.16 16.43 -19.20
CA ASP A 12 -6.17 17.28 -18.52
C ASP A 12 -6.35 17.27 -16.99
N PHE A 13 -7.57 17.02 -16.51
CA PHE A 13 -7.86 16.83 -15.08
C PHE A 13 -7.36 15.48 -14.55
N ILE A 14 -7.70 14.37 -15.20
CA ILE A 14 -7.24 13.01 -14.80
C ILE A 14 -5.72 12.87 -14.94
N SER A 15 -5.10 13.57 -15.91
CA SER A 15 -3.65 13.54 -16.11
C SER A 15 -2.85 14.22 -14.98
N ARG A 16 -3.52 14.85 -14.01
CA ARG A 16 -2.87 15.30 -12.77
C ARG A 16 -2.54 14.05 -11.95
N GLY A 17 -1.29 13.58 -12.03
CA GLY A 17 -0.82 12.32 -11.40
C GLY A 17 -1.30 12.10 -9.96
N ASN A 18 -1.36 13.15 -9.14
CA ASN A 18 -1.88 13.08 -7.77
C ASN A 18 -3.32 12.55 -7.66
N ALA A 19 -4.19 12.83 -8.63
CA ALA A 19 -5.58 12.34 -8.63
C ALA A 19 -5.67 10.88 -9.08
N MET A 20 -4.84 10.48 -10.05
CA MET A 20 -4.80 9.11 -10.57
C MET A 20 -4.26 8.13 -9.53
N ASP A 21 -3.16 8.47 -8.86
CA ASP A 21 -2.55 7.61 -7.84
C ASP A 21 -3.46 7.43 -6.62
N MET A 22 -4.15 8.50 -6.21
CA MET A 22 -5.16 8.43 -5.15
C MET A 22 -6.36 7.56 -5.57
N ALA A 23 -6.86 7.72 -6.80
CA ALA A 23 -7.99 6.93 -7.29
C ALA A 23 -7.66 5.43 -7.34
N VAL A 24 -6.46 5.08 -7.82
CA VAL A 24 -5.98 3.70 -7.84
C VAL A 24 -5.86 3.16 -6.41
N GLY A 25 -5.32 3.94 -5.47
CA GLY A 25 -5.23 3.55 -4.06
C GLY A 25 -6.57 3.23 -3.41
N VAL A 26 -7.60 4.04 -3.68
CA VAL A 26 -8.96 3.81 -3.14
C VAL A 26 -9.61 2.57 -3.76
N ILE A 27 -9.47 2.37 -5.07
CA ILE A 27 -10.05 1.20 -5.77
C ILE A 27 -9.39 -0.10 -5.27
N ILE A 28 -8.05 -0.12 -5.20
CA ILE A 28 -7.31 -1.29 -4.71
C ILE A 28 -7.61 -1.53 -3.23
N GLY A 29 -7.68 -0.47 -2.41
CA GLY A 29 -8.04 -0.57 -1.00
C GLY A 29 -9.42 -1.18 -0.78
N GLY A 30 -10.42 -0.74 -1.57
CA GLY A 30 -11.77 -1.30 -1.52
C GLY A 30 -11.83 -2.78 -1.95
N ALA A 31 -11.16 -3.14 -3.04
CA ALA A 31 -11.10 -4.52 -3.51
C ALA A 31 -10.38 -5.45 -2.51
N PHE A 32 -9.26 -4.99 -1.93
CA PHE A 32 -8.51 -5.74 -0.92
C PHE A 32 -9.33 -5.95 0.35
N SER A 33 -10.06 -4.93 0.81
CA SER A 33 -10.98 -5.06 1.94
C SER A 33 -12.01 -6.17 1.70
N GLY A 34 -12.56 -6.28 0.48
CA GLY A 34 -13.51 -7.35 0.14
C GLY A 34 -12.91 -8.75 0.25
N ILE A 35 -11.66 -8.94 -0.19
CA ILE A 35 -10.94 -10.22 -0.05
C ILE A 35 -10.76 -10.59 1.41
N VAL A 36 -10.36 -9.61 2.23
CA VAL A 36 -10.13 -9.82 3.66
C VAL A 36 -11.44 -10.13 4.40
N THR A 37 -12.54 -9.44 4.05
CA THR A 37 -13.86 -9.72 4.61
C THR A 37 -14.31 -11.14 4.26
N SER A 38 -14.23 -11.55 2.99
CA SER A 38 -14.61 -12.91 2.56
C SER A 38 -13.77 -13.99 3.25
N LEU A 39 -12.44 -13.78 3.40
CA LEU A 39 -11.59 -14.71 4.13
C LEU A 39 -12.03 -14.86 5.61
N THR A 40 -12.45 -13.77 6.24
CA THR A 40 -12.84 -13.77 7.66
C THR A 40 -14.24 -14.36 7.87
N GLU A 41 -15.21 -13.94 7.05
CA GLU A 41 -16.61 -14.34 7.16
C GLU A 41 -16.86 -15.75 6.59
N ASP A 42 -16.29 -16.09 5.43
CA ASP A 42 -16.60 -17.33 4.73
C ASP A 42 -15.71 -18.51 5.14
N ILE A 43 -14.47 -18.24 5.59
CA ILE A 43 -13.51 -19.30 5.94
C ILE A 43 -13.32 -19.39 7.45
N ILE A 44 -12.98 -18.28 8.10
CA ILE A 44 -12.60 -18.31 9.52
C ILE A 44 -13.83 -18.47 10.43
N SER A 45 -14.92 -17.74 10.18
CA SER A 45 -16.11 -17.83 11.04
C SER A 45 -16.68 -19.25 11.14
N PRO A 46 -16.82 -20.02 10.03
CA PRO A 46 -17.24 -21.43 10.11
C PRO A 46 -16.25 -22.33 10.85
N ILE A 47 -14.94 -22.13 10.65
CA ILE A 47 -13.89 -22.89 11.34
C ILE A 47 -13.95 -22.63 12.85
N LEU A 48 -14.08 -21.38 13.27
CA LEU A 48 -14.22 -21.02 14.68
C LEU A 48 -15.55 -21.49 15.27
N GLY A 49 -16.63 -21.49 14.48
CA GLY A 49 -17.89 -22.11 14.87
C GLY A 49 -17.74 -23.60 15.16
N LEU A 50 -16.89 -24.30 14.41
CA LEU A 50 -16.61 -25.73 14.57
C LEU A 50 -15.73 -26.03 15.81
N PHE A 51 -14.70 -25.20 16.06
CA PHE A 51 -13.75 -25.42 17.16
C PHE A 51 -14.16 -24.76 18.49
N GLY A 52 -14.96 -23.70 18.45
CA GLY A 52 -15.25 -22.84 19.60
C GLY A 52 -16.65 -22.96 20.19
N GLY A 53 -17.62 -23.57 19.49
CA GLY A 53 -19.01 -23.69 19.97
C GLY A 53 -19.72 -22.36 20.29
N ILE A 54 -19.08 -21.22 19.98
CA ILE A 54 -19.46 -19.87 20.35
C ILE A 54 -20.47 -19.31 19.35
N ASN A 55 -21.69 -19.85 19.38
CA ASN A 55 -22.85 -19.18 18.79
C ASN A 55 -23.31 -18.07 19.74
N PHE A 56 -22.52 -17.00 19.87
CA PHE A 56 -22.91 -15.82 20.62
C PHE A 56 -24.16 -15.17 20.03
N ASP A 57 -24.45 -15.37 18.74
CA ASP A 57 -25.64 -14.84 18.06
C ASP A 57 -26.98 -15.21 18.73
N ARG A 58 -27.03 -16.26 19.56
CA ARG A 58 -28.22 -16.65 20.31
C ARG A 58 -28.37 -15.97 21.67
N LEU A 59 -27.36 -15.23 22.12
CA LEU A 59 -27.41 -14.44 23.35
C LEU A 59 -28.14 -13.12 23.05
N SER A 60 -29.44 -13.13 23.35
CA SER A 60 -30.30 -11.96 23.31
C SER A 60 -31.04 -11.81 24.63
N VAL A 61 -31.19 -10.56 25.09
CA VAL A 61 -32.01 -10.23 26.26
C VAL A 61 -33.21 -9.43 25.76
N ASN A 62 -34.40 -9.93 26.07
CA ASN A 62 -35.66 -9.25 25.76
C ASN A 62 -35.95 -8.27 26.89
N ILE A 63 -35.91 -6.97 26.60
CA ILE A 63 -36.10 -5.94 27.63
C ILE A 63 -37.58 -5.58 27.77
N LEU A 64 -38.35 -5.62 26.67
CA LEU A 64 -39.82 -5.47 26.65
C LEU A 64 -40.40 -6.09 25.36
N GLY A 65 -41.05 -7.24 25.45
CA GLY A 65 -41.90 -7.83 24.40
C GLY A 65 -41.22 -8.05 23.04
N GLU A 66 -41.26 -7.03 22.17
CA GLU A 66 -40.72 -7.05 20.80
C GLU A 66 -39.29 -6.48 20.65
N VAL A 67 -38.77 -5.78 21.67
CA VAL A 67 -37.40 -5.21 21.58
C VAL A 67 -36.39 -6.22 22.13
N THR A 68 -35.66 -6.86 21.20
CA THR A 68 -34.59 -7.81 21.51
C THR A 68 -33.22 -7.12 21.40
N LEU A 69 -32.45 -7.06 22.49
CA LEU A 69 -31.04 -6.64 22.42
C LEU A 69 -30.17 -7.86 22.16
N ASN A 70 -29.66 -7.96 20.94
CA ASN A 70 -28.80 -9.04 20.48
C ASN A 70 -27.32 -8.69 20.73
N TYR A 71 -26.94 -8.58 22.01
CA TYR A 71 -25.54 -8.33 22.41
C TYR A 71 -24.59 -9.43 21.94
N GLY A 72 -25.13 -10.63 21.71
CA GLY A 72 -24.47 -11.71 21.00
C GLY A 72 -23.81 -11.33 19.69
N LYS A 73 -24.56 -10.69 18.79
CA LYS A 73 -24.06 -10.23 17.48
C LYS A 73 -22.96 -9.19 17.61
N PHE A 74 -23.03 -8.37 18.64
CA PHE A 74 -22.01 -7.36 18.91
C PHE A 74 -20.68 -8.01 19.34
N ILE A 75 -20.74 -9.03 20.20
CA ILE A 75 -19.54 -9.80 20.58
C ILE A 75 -18.96 -10.54 19.37
N THR A 76 -19.83 -11.17 18.56
CA THR A 76 -19.41 -11.80 17.29
C THR A 76 -18.69 -10.78 16.39
N ALA A 77 -19.23 -9.57 16.23
CA ALA A 77 -18.60 -8.51 15.43
C ALA A 77 -17.23 -8.07 15.98
N ILE A 78 -17.08 -7.95 17.30
CA ILE A 78 -15.78 -7.62 17.92
C ILE A 78 -14.76 -8.73 17.65
N VAL A 79 -15.14 -9.99 17.82
CA VAL A 79 -14.26 -11.14 17.57
C VAL A 79 -13.83 -11.16 16.11
N ASN A 80 -14.77 -10.98 15.16
CA ASN A 80 -14.47 -10.91 13.74
C ASN A 80 -13.52 -9.75 13.40
N PHE A 81 -13.71 -8.59 14.00
CA PHE A 81 -12.81 -7.44 13.83
C PHE A 81 -11.38 -7.74 14.30
N LEU A 82 -11.22 -8.38 15.48
CA LEU A 82 -9.91 -8.74 16.01
C LEU A 82 -9.20 -9.77 15.12
N ILE A 83 -9.93 -10.75 14.62
CA ILE A 83 -9.41 -11.76 13.68
C ILE A 83 -8.99 -11.10 12.36
N MET A 84 -9.84 -10.24 11.81
CA MET A 84 -9.56 -9.51 10.58
C MET A 84 -8.28 -8.67 10.72
N ALA A 85 -8.14 -7.95 11.83
CA ALA A 85 -6.94 -7.17 12.13
C ALA A 85 -5.68 -8.06 12.23
N LEU A 86 -5.80 -9.23 12.86
CA LEU A 86 -4.71 -10.20 12.99
C LEU A 86 -4.29 -10.76 11.62
N ILE A 87 -5.25 -11.07 10.74
CA ILE A 87 -4.98 -11.57 9.38
C ILE A 87 -4.30 -10.48 8.54
N ILE A 88 -4.83 -9.25 8.55
CA ILE A 88 -4.19 -8.13 7.84
C ILE A 88 -2.76 -7.97 8.33
N PHE A 89 -2.52 -8.05 9.63
CA PHE A 89 -1.17 -8.00 10.19
C PHE A 89 -0.28 -9.13 9.66
N PHE A 90 -0.76 -10.37 9.60
CA PHE A 90 0.00 -11.49 9.03
C PHE A 90 0.29 -11.32 7.54
N ILE A 91 -0.69 -10.83 6.75
CA ILE A 91 -0.51 -10.57 5.32
C ILE A 91 0.52 -9.45 5.11
N MET A 92 0.38 -8.33 5.81
CA MET A 92 1.33 -7.21 5.74
C MET A 92 2.73 -7.64 6.21
N LYS A 93 2.81 -8.46 7.26
CA LYS A 93 4.08 -9.05 7.70
C LYS A 93 4.68 -9.96 6.63
N ALA A 94 3.87 -10.78 5.95
CA ALA A 94 4.34 -11.65 4.88
C ALA A 94 4.87 -10.81 3.71
N VAL A 95 4.14 -9.80 3.26
CA VAL A 95 4.58 -8.90 2.18
C VAL A 95 5.86 -8.18 2.56
N ASN A 96 5.92 -7.53 3.73
CA ASN A 96 7.11 -6.83 4.21
C ASN A 96 8.31 -7.78 4.39
N THR A 97 8.06 -9.03 4.80
CA THR A 97 9.11 -10.05 4.96
C THR A 97 9.61 -10.53 3.60
N LEU A 98 8.71 -10.73 2.63
CA LEU A 98 9.07 -11.14 1.27
C LEU A 98 9.84 -10.05 0.56
N GLU A 99 9.48 -8.78 0.71
CA GLU A 99 10.27 -7.65 0.19
C GLU A 99 11.65 -7.60 0.84
N ALA A 100 11.73 -7.76 2.16
CA ALA A 100 13.00 -7.81 2.87
C ALA A 100 13.87 -9.02 2.44
N GLN A 101 13.25 -10.17 2.18
CA GLN A 101 13.93 -11.37 1.68
C GLN A 101 14.34 -11.21 0.21
N ALA A 102 13.50 -10.64 -0.65
CA ALA A 102 13.80 -10.36 -2.04
C ALA A 102 14.92 -9.32 -2.17
N ALA A 103 14.91 -8.26 -1.35
CA ALA A 103 15.99 -7.29 -1.26
C ALA A 103 17.29 -7.93 -0.74
N ARG A 104 17.20 -8.89 0.19
CA ARG A 104 18.37 -9.63 0.70
C ARG A 104 18.92 -10.61 -0.34
N LEU A 105 18.07 -11.31 -1.09
CA LEU A 105 18.45 -12.18 -2.21
C LEU A 105 19.02 -11.37 -3.38
N ALA A 106 18.47 -10.20 -3.68
CA ALA A 106 19.01 -9.28 -4.67
C ALA A 106 20.42 -8.78 -4.30
N ARG A 107 20.68 -8.55 -3.01
CA ARG A 107 22.03 -8.20 -2.50
C ARG A 107 23.02 -9.38 -2.48
N LEU A 108 22.54 -10.62 -2.48
CA LEU A 108 23.39 -11.82 -2.56
C LEU A 108 23.66 -12.26 -4.00
N GLY A 109 22.79 -11.89 -4.95
CA GLY A 109 22.91 -12.24 -6.37
C GLY A 109 23.56 -11.17 -7.24
N ASN A 110 23.49 -9.89 -6.86
CA ASN A 110 24.06 -8.79 -7.64
C ASN A 110 24.88 -7.83 -6.75
N GLU A 111 26.19 -7.80 -6.96
CA GLU A 111 27.00 -6.60 -6.72
C GLU A 111 26.83 -5.64 -7.92
N GLN A 112 25.61 -5.14 -8.17
CA GLN A 112 25.25 -4.04 -9.09
C GLN A 112 23.70 -3.94 -9.04
N GLU A 113 23.01 -2.87 -8.64
CA GLU A 113 23.22 -1.47 -8.92
C GLU A 113 22.36 -0.69 -7.90
N ALA A 114 22.97 -0.22 -6.82
CA ALA A 114 22.58 1.12 -6.38
C ALA A 114 22.92 2.00 -7.59
N PRO A 115 22.04 2.90 -8.07
CA PRO A 115 22.34 3.74 -9.21
C PRO A 115 23.71 4.34 -8.96
N ALA A 116 24.71 3.95 -9.78
CA ALA A 116 26.04 4.52 -9.67
C ALA A 116 25.83 6.03 -9.66
N PRO A 117 26.35 6.77 -8.67
CA PRO A 117 25.94 8.14 -8.42
C PRO A 117 26.13 8.96 -9.69
N THR A 118 25.09 9.24 -10.48
CA THR A 118 25.25 9.75 -11.86
C THR A 118 25.81 11.17 -11.91
N THR A 119 25.99 11.79 -10.75
CA THR A 119 26.47 13.14 -10.58
C THR A 119 27.75 13.18 -9.72
N LYS A 120 28.74 13.94 -10.19
CA LYS A 120 29.89 14.39 -9.41
C LYS A 120 29.72 15.87 -9.10
N ILE A 121 30.31 16.33 -7.99
CA ILE A 121 30.31 17.75 -7.63
C ILE A 121 31.47 18.43 -8.35
N CYS A 122 31.19 19.50 -9.08
CA CYS A 122 32.24 20.30 -9.71
C CYS A 122 33.12 20.98 -8.64
N PRO A 123 34.46 20.82 -8.65
CA PRO A 123 35.36 21.40 -7.65
C PRO A 123 35.42 22.94 -7.69
N PHE A 124 35.09 23.57 -8.83
CA PHE A 124 35.17 25.01 -9.01
C PHE A 124 33.89 25.74 -8.60
N CYS A 125 32.72 25.26 -9.03
CA CYS A 125 31.44 25.93 -8.83
C CYS A 125 30.46 25.19 -7.91
N LYS A 126 30.82 23.99 -7.43
CA LYS A 126 30.02 23.16 -6.51
C LYS A 126 28.63 22.75 -7.03
N SER A 127 28.36 22.92 -8.32
CA SER A 127 27.13 22.43 -8.96
C SER A 127 27.23 20.94 -9.25
N GLU A 128 26.10 20.23 -9.21
CA GLU A 128 25.97 18.84 -9.63
C GLU A 128 26.11 18.74 -11.15
N ILE A 129 27.01 17.87 -11.60
CA ILE A 129 27.29 17.65 -13.03
C ILE A 129 27.39 16.14 -13.31
N PRO A 130 27.15 15.69 -14.55
CA PRO A 130 27.33 14.28 -14.90
C PRO A 130 28.74 13.77 -14.60
N ILE A 131 28.89 12.52 -14.17
CA ILE A 131 30.22 11.91 -13.92
C ILE A 131 31.15 12.06 -15.13
N ASP A 132 30.64 11.82 -16.33
CA ASP A 132 31.43 11.81 -17.56
C ASP A 132 31.71 13.21 -18.14
N ALA A 133 31.23 14.27 -17.49
CA ALA A 133 31.45 15.64 -17.96
C ALA A 133 32.94 15.99 -17.87
N THR A 134 33.54 16.29 -19.03
CA THR A 134 34.90 16.83 -19.20
C THR A 134 34.95 18.35 -19.05
N ARG A 135 33.79 19.02 -19.19
CA ARG A 135 33.61 20.45 -18.95
C ARG A 135 32.33 20.70 -18.14
N CYS A 136 32.42 21.60 -17.17
CA CYS A 136 31.28 21.97 -16.34
C CYS A 136 30.28 22.85 -17.11
N ALA A 137 28.99 22.50 -17.11
CA ALA A 137 27.94 23.30 -17.77
C ALA A 137 27.66 24.66 -17.09
N HIS A 138 28.02 24.82 -15.81
CA HIS A 138 27.69 26.01 -15.03
C HIS A 138 28.83 27.05 -15.01
N CYS A 139 30.09 26.61 -14.97
CA CYS A 139 31.25 27.50 -14.89
C CYS A 139 32.26 27.33 -16.02
N THR A 140 32.01 26.43 -16.97
CA THR A 140 32.84 26.21 -18.17
C THR A 140 34.27 25.75 -17.88
N SER A 141 34.59 25.40 -16.62
CA SER A 141 35.90 24.85 -16.24
C SER A 141 36.09 23.46 -16.83
N GLU A 142 37.33 23.16 -17.25
CA GLU A 142 37.75 21.81 -17.61
C GLU A 142 37.97 20.98 -16.35
N LEU A 143 37.50 19.73 -16.37
CA LEU A 143 37.55 18.81 -15.25
C LEU A 143 38.44 17.63 -15.62
N GLU A 144 39.65 17.60 -15.08
CA GLU A 144 40.52 16.43 -15.20
C GLU A 144 39.90 15.29 -14.38
N GLN A 145 39.66 14.15 -15.04
CA GLN A 145 39.03 12.96 -14.44
C GLN A 145 39.91 12.43 -13.30
N SER A 146 39.40 12.49 -12.07
CA SER A 146 39.86 11.68 -10.94
C SER A 146 38.66 11.08 -10.23
#